data_AF-A0A7D6VC78-F1
#
_entry.id   AF-A0A7D6VC78-F1
#
_cell.length_a   1.000
_cell.length_b   1.000
_cell.length_c   1.000
_cell.angle_alpha   90.00
_cell.angle_beta   90.00
_cell.angle_gamma   90.00
#
_symmetry.space_group_name_H-M   'P 1'
#
loop_
_entity.id
_entity.type
_entity.pdbx_description
1 polymer ?
#
loop_
_entity_poly.entity_id
_entity_poly.type
_entity_poly.pdbx_seq_one_letter_code
_entity_poly.pdbx_strand_id
1 'polypeptide(L)'
;MTLSPSPETVAMGSYAVLLIAIAFVLDVIARHIHRRADRHRTAGFRYLPDHDYWVCPTDQPLWPHSIDKRERLVRYRGRPTVCNACPEKRECTPSLEGREITRAVDPWPHSEAGRFHRGIALLLMLLAAVFLLLAAALKPSIANFAVLVPISLGWLAAGWVLTDHFRHTPAAFPAGLERSSR
;
A
#
# COMPACT_ATOMS: atom_id res chain seq x y z
N MET A 1 -34.92 -33.09 -12.41
CA MET A 1 -33.83 -32.41 -11.69
C MET A 1 -33.67 -31.05 -12.34
N THR A 2 -34.02 -29.96 -11.66
CA THR A 2 -33.89 -28.61 -12.22
C THR A 2 -32.41 -28.25 -12.30
N LEU A 3 -31.94 -27.93 -13.50
CA LEU A 3 -30.53 -27.62 -13.80
C LEU A 3 -30.14 -26.16 -13.48
N SER A 4 -31.07 -25.37 -12.95
CA SER A 4 -30.87 -23.94 -12.71
C SER A 4 -30.41 -23.67 -11.28
N PRO A 5 -29.41 -22.79 -11.07
CA PRO A 5 -28.99 -22.40 -9.74
C PRO A 5 -30.09 -21.61 -9.03
N SER A 6 -30.11 -21.67 -7.70
CA SER A 6 -31.11 -20.94 -6.92
C SER A 6 -30.84 -19.43 -6.98
N PRO A 7 -31.89 -18.58 -7.00
CA PRO A 7 -31.71 -17.13 -7.07
C PRO A 7 -30.91 -16.59 -5.89
N GLU A 8 -31.03 -17.19 -4.70
CA GLU A 8 -30.24 -16.81 -3.53
C GLU A 8 -28.76 -17.14 -3.72
N THR A 9 -28.44 -18.28 -4.33
CA THR A 9 -27.05 -18.65 -4.67
C THR A 9 -26.45 -17.65 -5.66
N VAL A 10 -27.22 -17.25 -6.67
CA VAL A 10 -26.80 -16.24 -7.65
C VAL A 10 -26.55 -14.89 -6.98
N ALA A 11 -27.43 -14.46 -6.07
CA ALA A 11 -27.26 -13.22 -5.31
C ALA A 11 -26.04 -13.23 -4.38
N MET A 12 -25.82 -14.33 -3.64
CA MET A 12 -24.66 -14.47 -2.77
C MET A 12 -23.35 -14.55 -3.58
N GLY A 13 -23.35 -15.29 -4.69
CA GLY A 13 -22.22 -15.40 -5.59
C GLY A 13 -21.85 -14.07 -6.25
N SER A 14 -22.85 -13.30 -6.71
CA SER A 14 -22.59 -11.97 -7.30
C SER A 14 -22.05 -10.97 -6.27
N TYR A 15 -22.55 -11.01 -5.03
CA TYR A 15 -22.02 -10.19 -3.94
C TYR A 15 -20.57 -10.56 -3.60
N ALA A 16 -20.24 -11.86 -3.56
CA ALA A 16 -18.87 -12.31 -3.37
C ALA A 16 -17.94 -11.81 -4.50
N VAL A 17 -18.37 -11.89 -5.75
CA VAL A 17 -17.62 -11.34 -6.90
C VAL A 17 -17.40 -9.84 -6.75
N LEU A 18 -18.44 -9.08 -6.37
CA LEU A 18 -18.34 -7.64 -6.15
C LEU A 18 -17.32 -7.31 -5.05
N LEU A 19 -17.35 -8.01 -3.92
CA LEU A 19 -16.40 -7.82 -2.83
C LEU A 19 -14.95 -8.10 -3.27
N ILE A 20 -14.72 -9.17 -4.03
CA ILE A 20 -13.39 -9.50 -4.58
C ILE A 20 -12.91 -8.40 -5.51
N ALA A 21 -13.78 -7.91 -6.40
CA ALA A 21 -13.45 -6.83 -7.32
C ALA A 21 -13.10 -5.53 -6.57
N ILE A 22 -13.89 -5.14 -5.58
CA ILE A 22 -13.63 -3.95 -4.75
C ILE A 22 -12.30 -4.11 -4.00
N ALA A 23 -12.03 -5.27 -3.41
CA ALA A 23 -10.77 -5.54 -2.70
C ALA A 23 -9.55 -5.31 -3.62
N PHE A 24 -9.60 -5.82 -4.85
CA PHE A 24 -8.53 -5.67 -5.82
C PHE A 24 -8.38 -4.23 -6.32
N VAL A 25 -9.50 -3.56 -6.60
CA VAL A 25 -9.53 -2.15 -7.04
C VAL A 25 -8.95 -1.25 -5.96
N LEU A 26 -9.32 -1.42 -4.69
CA LEU A 26 -8.78 -0.63 -3.59
C LEU A 26 -7.27 -0.82 -3.45
N ASP A 27 -6.76 -2.05 -3.57
CA ASP A 27 -5.32 -2.35 -3.51
C ASP A 27 -4.54 -1.70 -4.67
N VAL A 28 -5.10 -1.71 -5.89
CA VAL A 28 -4.52 -1.05 -7.07
C VAL A 28 -4.54 0.48 -6.94
N ILE A 29 -5.69 1.05 -6.55
CA ILE A 29 -5.84 2.51 -6.39
C ILE A 29 -4.93 3.02 -5.28
N ALA A 30 -4.87 2.33 -4.13
CA ALA A 30 -4.01 2.73 -3.03
C ALA A 30 -2.53 2.76 -3.45
N ARG A 31 -2.07 1.74 -4.19
CA ARG A 31 -0.72 1.73 -4.79
C ARG A 31 -0.49 2.88 -5.75
N HIS A 32 -1.47 3.15 -6.61
CA HIS A 32 -1.36 4.22 -7.61
C HIS A 32 -1.26 5.59 -6.94
N ILE A 33 -2.15 5.89 -6.00
CA ILE A 33 -2.17 7.16 -5.26
C ILE A 33 -0.88 7.31 -4.46
N HIS A 34 -0.41 6.25 -3.79
CA HIS A 34 0.84 6.28 -3.04
C HIS A 34 2.03 6.63 -3.94
N ARG A 35 2.19 5.93 -5.09
CA ARG A 35 3.25 6.22 -6.07
C ARG A 35 3.17 7.63 -6.62
N ARG A 36 1.95 8.12 -6.90
CA ARG A 36 1.73 9.48 -7.40
C ARG A 36 2.08 10.54 -6.37
N ALA A 37 1.65 10.35 -5.12
CA ALA A 37 1.96 11.25 -4.01
C ALA A 37 3.46 11.30 -3.74
N ASP A 38 4.13 10.14 -3.75
CA ASP A 38 5.57 10.06 -3.54
C ASP A 38 6.35 10.80 -4.64
N ARG A 39 6.00 10.57 -5.92
CA ARG A 39 6.56 11.31 -7.06
C ARG A 39 6.34 12.82 -6.96
N HIS A 40 5.18 13.26 -6.48
CA HIS A 40 4.89 14.68 -6.36
C HIS A 40 5.68 15.34 -5.22
N ARG A 41 5.82 14.66 -4.07
CA ARG A 41 6.59 15.16 -2.91
C ARG A 41 8.09 15.26 -3.20
N THR A 42 8.59 14.37 -4.05
CA THR A 42 10.01 14.22 -4.40
C THR A 42 10.33 14.77 -5.79
N ALA A 43 9.41 15.49 -6.43
CA ALA A 43 9.60 16.01 -7.78
C ALA A 43 10.84 16.94 -7.85
N GLY A 44 11.78 16.61 -8.72
CA GLY A 44 13.05 17.32 -8.86
C GLY A 44 14.11 16.99 -7.79
N PHE A 45 13.78 16.16 -6.80
CA PHE A 45 14.72 15.68 -5.80
C PHE A 45 15.21 14.28 -6.18
N ARG A 46 16.50 14.02 -5.95
CA ARG A 46 17.13 12.73 -6.23
C ARG A 46 17.66 12.13 -4.93
N TYR A 47 17.24 10.91 -4.62
CA TYR A 47 17.77 10.17 -3.48
C TYR A 47 19.09 9.50 -3.86
N LEU A 48 20.14 9.68 -3.06
CA LEU A 48 21.41 8.98 -3.22
C LEU A 48 21.50 7.88 -2.14
N PRO A 49 21.29 6.61 -2.50
CA PRO A 49 21.22 5.51 -1.53
C PRO A 49 22.57 5.26 -0.84
N ASP A 50 23.69 5.49 -1.52
CA ASP A 50 25.04 5.22 -0.97
C ASP A 50 25.39 6.10 0.24
N HIS A 51 24.74 7.26 0.36
CA HIS A 51 25.03 8.24 1.40
C HIS A 51 23.80 8.59 2.27
N ASP A 52 22.65 7.97 1.98
CA ASP A 52 21.36 8.20 2.63
C ASP A 52 20.99 9.69 2.77
N TYR A 53 20.97 10.42 1.66
CA TYR A 53 20.43 11.78 1.60
C TYR A 53 19.68 12.05 0.30
N TRP A 54 18.86 13.10 0.31
CA TRP A 54 18.24 13.64 -0.89
C TRP A 54 19.03 14.82 -1.44
N VAL A 55 19.01 15.02 -2.74
CA VAL A 55 19.62 16.18 -3.41
C VAL A 55 18.50 16.97 -4.08
N CYS A 56 18.48 18.29 -3.86
CA CYS A 56 17.52 19.18 -4.48
C CYS A 56 17.89 19.51 -5.94
N PRO A 57 17.00 20.16 -6.72
CA PRO A 57 17.31 20.59 -8.09
C PRO A 57 18.54 21.48 -8.26
N THR A 58 19.00 22.14 -7.18
CA THR A 58 20.18 23.02 -7.14
C THR A 58 21.41 22.32 -6.54
N ASP A 59 21.43 20.99 -6.57
CA ASP A 59 22.50 20.13 -6.07
C ASP A 59 22.86 20.31 -4.58
N GLN A 60 21.91 20.77 -3.77
CA GLN A 60 22.10 20.88 -2.31
C GLN A 60 21.54 19.65 -1.58
N PRO A 61 22.29 19.08 -0.62
CA PRO A 61 21.85 17.90 0.11
C PRO A 61 20.80 18.23 1.20
N LEU A 62 19.86 17.32 1.38
CA LEU A 62 18.90 17.24 2.46
C LEU A 62 19.29 16.03 3.32
N TRP A 63 19.83 16.32 4.50
CA TRP A 63 20.34 15.31 5.42
C TRP A 63 19.21 14.75 6.29
N PRO A 64 19.31 13.50 6.77
CA PRO A 64 18.39 12.99 7.77
C PRO A 64 18.43 13.89 9.00
N HIS A 65 17.28 14.47 9.33
CA HIS A 65 17.09 15.39 10.44
C HIS A 65 16.48 14.70 11.66
N SER A 66 15.51 13.81 11.43
CA SER A 66 14.90 13.04 12.50
C SER A 66 14.32 11.72 11.99
N ILE A 67 14.28 10.74 12.88
CA ILE A 67 13.71 9.42 12.62
C ILE A 67 12.54 9.23 13.59
N ASP A 68 11.34 9.12 13.05
CA ASP A 68 10.17 8.72 13.82
C ASP A 68 10.16 7.19 13.91
N LYS A 69 10.52 6.66 15.08
CA LYS A 69 10.55 5.22 15.32
C LYS A 69 9.15 4.60 15.40
N ARG A 70 8.14 5.39 15.78
CA ARG A 70 6.75 4.90 15.92
C ARG A 70 6.11 4.74 14.55
N GLU A 71 6.26 5.74 13.70
CA GLU A 71 5.71 5.71 12.33
C GLU A 71 6.65 5.08 11.31
N ARG A 72 7.90 4.76 11.72
CA ARG A 72 8.97 4.23 10.86
C ARG A 72 9.22 5.14 9.66
N LEU A 73 9.38 6.43 9.91
CA LEU A 73 9.64 7.46 8.91
C LEU A 73 10.98 8.15 9.17
N VAL A 74 11.72 8.45 8.10
CA VAL A 74 12.89 9.34 8.15
C VAL A 74 12.53 10.67 7.52
N ARG A 75 12.79 11.76 8.24
CA ARG A 75 12.62 13.14 7.75
C ARG A 75 13.96 13.68 7.35
N TYR A 76 14.09 14.08 6.09
CA TYR A 76 15.27 14.71 5.52
C TYR A 76 15.01 16.20 5.41
N ARG A 77 15.98 17.03 5.79
CA ARG A 77 15.82 18.48 5.78
C ARG A 77 17.02 19.17 5.14
N GLY A 78 16.74 20.15 4.29
CA GLY A 78 17.75 21.04 3.73
C GLY A 78 18.20 22.06 4.77
N ARG A 79 19.47 22.48 4.73
CA ARG A 79 19.98 23.46 5.69
C ARG A 79 19.20 24.78 5.57
N PRO A 80 18.63 25.33 6.65
CA PRO A 80 17.84 26.56 6.61
C PRO A 80 18.58 27.71 5.93
N THR A 81 19.87 27.90 6.24
CA THR A 81 20.71 28.96 5.67
C THR A 81 20.86 28.83 4.14
N VAL A 82 21.02 27.61 3.63
CA VAL A 82 21.13 27.34 2.19
C VAL A 82 19.78 27.50 1.51
N CYS A 83 18.71 26.95 2.10
CA CYS A 83 17.37 27.07 1.53
C CYS A 83 16.85 28.52 1.53
N ASN A 84 17.14 29.30 2.57
CA ASN A 84 16.70 30.68 2.69
C ASN A 84 17.45 31.64 1.75
N ALA A 85 18.69 31.32 1.39
CA ALA A 85 19.48 32.05 0.40
C ALA A 85 19.23 31.60 -1.05
N CYS A 86 18.46 30.52 -1.27
CA CYS A 86 18.26 29.95 -2.59
C CYS A 86 17.34 30.83 -3.46
N PRO A 87 17.74 31.17 -4.71
CA PRO A 87 16.89 31.93 -5.64
C PRO A 87 15.54 31.24 -5.92
N GLU A 88 15.56 29.91 -6.04
CA GLU A 88 14.39 29.07 -6.33
C GLU A 88 13.51 28.79 -5.11
N LYS A 89 13.80 29.41 -3.94
CA LYS A 89 13.09 29.11 -2.68
C LYS A 89 11.58 29.26 -2.82
N ARG A 90 11.12 30.32 -3.50
CA ARG A 90 9.70 30.65 -3.61
C ARG A 90 8.90 29.53 -4.27
N GLU A 91 9.48 28.84 -5.24
CA GLU A 91 8.87 27.70 -5.94
C GLU A 91 9.15 26.38 -5.22
N CYS A 92 10.26 26.29 -4.48
CA CYS A 92 10.69 25.06 -3.80
C CYS A 92 10.00 24.82 -2.44
N THR A 93 9.99 25.80 -1.53
CA THR A 93 9.39 25.66 -0.20
C THR A 93 9.11 27.01 0.47
N PRO A 94 7.91 27.18 1.08
CA PRO A 94 7.63 28.37 1.88
C PRO A 94 8.36 28.34 3.24
N SER A 95 8.78 27.17 3.72
CA SER A 95 9.42 26.97 5.02
C SER A 95 10.68 27.83 5.21
N LEU A 96 10.86 28.38 6.41
CA LEU A 96 12.09 29.04 6.85
C LEU A 96 13.10 28.07 7.46
N GLU A 97 12.66 26.87 7.83
CA GLU A 97 13.51 25.78 8.35
C GLU A 97 14.14 24.94 7.23
N GLY A 98 13.93 25.33 5.96
CA GLY A 98 14.34 24.56 4.80
C GLY A 98 13.29 23.55 4.33
N ARG A 99 13.57 22.93 3.17
CA ARG A 99 12.69 21.90 2.57
C ARG A 99 12.80 20.62 3.37
N GLU A 100 11.66 20.06 3.75
CA GLU A 100 11.56 18.74 4.38
C GLU A 100 10.98 17.72 3.39
N ILE A 101 11.57 16.53 3.35
CA ILE A 101 11.06 15.36 2.63
C ILE A 101 10.98 14.21 3.61
N THR A 102 9.81 13.58 3.72
CA THR A 102 9.61 12.39 4.55
C THR A 102 9.64 11.16 3.67
N ARG A 103 10.39 10.15 4.08
CA ARG A 103 10.45 8.84 3.44
C ARG A 103 10.08 7.77 4.45
N ALA A 104 9.24 6.82 4.05
CA ALA A 104 9.00 5.63 4.84
C ALA A 104 10.24 4.74 4.85
N VAL A 105 10.63 4.26 6.03
CA VAL A 105 11.71 3.26 6.16
C VAL A 105 11.29 1.98 5.43
N ASP A 106 10.01 1.62 5.57
CA ASP A 106 9.44 0.46 4.91
C ASP A 106 8.88 0.83 3.53
N PRO A 107 9.29 0.13 2.47
CA PRO A 107 8.66 0.30 1.17
C PRO A 107 7.20 -0.16 1.24
N TRP A 108 6.34 0.43 0.42
CA TRP A 108 5.03 -0.15 0.16
C TRP A 108 5.16 -1.63 -0.24
N PRO A 109 4.30 -2.54 0.22
CA PRO A 109 3.11 -2.39 1.09
C PRO A 109 3.36 -2.44 2.61
N HIS A 110 4.62 -2.45 3.07
CA HIS A 110 4.94 -2.63 4.49
C HIS A 110 4.85 -1.35 5.32
N SER A 111 4.78 -0.18 4.68
CA SER A 111 4.46 1.06 5.37
C SER A 111 3.11 0.97 6.10
N GLU A 112 2.92 1.75 7.16
CA GLU A 112 1.66 1.76 7.93
C GLU A 112 0.44 2.00 7.04
N ALA A 113 0.54 2.92 6.09
CA ALA A 113 -0.49 3.16 5.07
C ALA A 113 -0.73 1.92 4.19
N GLY A 114 0.33 1.25 3.76
CA GLY A 114 0.25 0.00 3.01
C GLY A 114 -0.47 -1.09 3.78
N ARG A 115 -0.10 -1.32 5.04
CA ARG A 115 -0.72 -2.30 5.94
C ARG A 115 -2.20 -2.01 6.18
N PHE A 116 -2.56 -0.74 6.35
CA PHE A 116 -3.96 -0.33 6.54
C PHE A 116 -4.83 -0.69 5.34
N HIS A 117 -4.43 -0.28 4.13
CA HIS A 117 -5.18 -0.59 2.90
C HIS A 117 -5.22 -2.11 2.64
N ARG A 118 -4.13 -2.81 2.94
CA ARG A 118 -4.06 -4.26 2.87
C ARG A 118 -5.06 -4.94 3.80
N GLY A 119 -5.18 -4.45 5.03
CA GLY A 119 -6.13 -4.94 6.03
C GLY A 119 -7.57 -4.83 5.55
N ILE A 120 -7.95 -3.70 4.93
CA ILE A 120 -9.28 -3.51 4.33
C ILE A 120 -9.52 -4.52 3.21
N ALA A 121 -8.57 -4.69 2.29
CA ALA A 121 -8.71 -5.66 1.20
C ALA A 121 -8.87 -7.10 1.72
N LEU A 122 -8.12 -7.49 2.76
CA LEU A 122 -8.25 -8.81 3.38
C LEU A 122 -9.59 -9.01 4.10
N LEU A 123 -10.13 -7.96 4.74
CA LEU A 123 -11.46 -8.01 5.35
C LEU A 123 -12.56 -8.25 4.31
N LEU A 124 -12.47 -7.59 3.16
CA LEU A 124 -13.40 -7.81 2.05
C LEU A 124 -13.28 -9.22 1.46
N MET A 125 -12.06 -9.74 1.34
CA MET A 125 -11.81 -11.13 0.93
C MET A 125 -12.39 -12.15 1.92
N LEU A 126 -12.26 -11.90 3.23
CA LEU A 126 -12.87 -12.73 4.26
C LEU A 126 -14.41 -12.71 4.15
N LEU A 127 -15.00 -11.54 3.97
CA LEU A 127 -16.44 -11.41 3.80
C LEU A 127 -16.93 -12.16 2.55
N ALA A 128 -16.21 -12.05 1.43
CA ALA A 128 -16.52 -12.81 0.22
C ALA A 128 -16.49 -14.33 0.47
N ALA A 129 -15.50 -14.82 1.23
CA ALA A 129 -15.42 -16.23 1.61
C ALA A 129 -16.64 -16.68 2.42
N VAL A 130 -17.10 -15.85 3.37
CA VAL A 130 -18.30 -16.13 4.16
C VAL A 130 -19.53 -16.30 3.26
N PHE A 131 -19.74 -15.40 2.28
CA PHE A 131 -20.86 -15.54 1.34
C PHE A 131 -20.78 -16.83 0.50
N LEU A 132 -19.59 -17.19 0.02
CA LEU A 132 -19.38 -18.42 -0.74
C LEU A 132 -19.67 -19.67 0.10
N LEU A 133 -19.19 -19.69 1.35
CA LEU A 133 -19.41 -20.80 2.28
C LEU A 133 -20.88 -20.92 2.67
N LEU A 134 -21.56 -19.82 2.95
CA LEU A 134 -23.00 -19.82 3.26
C LEU A 134 -23.83 -20.30 2.07
N ALA A 135 -23.52 -19.85 0.85
CA ALA A 135 -24.21 -20.31 -0.37
C ALA A 135 -24.03 -21.82 -0.58
N ALA A 136 -22.81 -22.34 -0.37
CA ALA A 136 -22.50 -23.76 -0.49
C ALA A 136 -23.20 -24.62 0.59
N ALA A 137 -23.22 -24.14 1.84
CA ALA A 137 -23.76 -24.88 2.98
C ALA A 137 -25.30 -24.88 3.03
N LEU A 138 -25.93 -23.74 2.72
CA LEU A 138 -27.39 -23.59 2.84
C LEU A 138 -28.14 -24.15 1.62
N LYS A 139 -27.50 -24.23 0.45
CA LYS A 139 -28.14 -24.65 -0.81
C LYS A 139 -27.30 -25.70 -1.55
N PRO A 140 -27.05 -26.89 -0.97
CA PRO A 140 -26.22 -27.91 -1.62
C PRO A 140 -26.93 -28.49 -2.84
N SER A 141 -26.43 -28.19 -4.04
CA SER A 141 -26.90 -28.76 -5.30
C SER A 141 -25.83 -28.67 -6.38
N ILE A 142 -25.86 -29.59 -7.36
CA ILE A 142 -24.89 -29.60 -8.46
C ILE A 142 -24.93 -28.28 -9.25
N ALA A 143 -26.12 -27.75 -9.53
CA ALA A 143 -26.29 -26.48 -10.25
C ALA A 143 -25.68 -25.29 -9.48
N ASN A 144 -25.81 -25.27 -8.15
CA ASN A 144 -25.21 -24.22 -7.32
C ASN A 144 -23.69 -24.34 -7.27
N PHE A 145 -23.16 -25.56 -7.09
CA PHE A 145 -21.71 -25.77 -7.10
C PHE A 145 -21.07 -25.43 -8.45
N ALA A 146 -21.76 -25.66 -9.57
CA ALA A 146 -21.28 -25.27 -10.89
C ALA A 146 -21.03 -23.75 -11.01
N VAL A 147 -21.79 -22.92 -10.28
CA VAL A 147 -21.58 -21.47 -10.20
C VAL A 147 -20.55 -21.08 -9.14
N LEU A 148 -20.58 -21.71 -7.96
CA LEU A 148 -19.74 -21.31 -6.84
C LEU A 148 -18.26 -21.69 -7.04
N VAL A 149 -17.97 -22.86 -7.60
CA VAL A 149 -16.59 -23.35 -7.81
C VAL A 149 -15.72 -22.35 -8.59
N PRO A 150 -16.12 -21.84 -9.77
CA PRO A 150 -15.28 -20.88 -10.49
C PRO A 150 -15.09 -19.57 -9.70
N ILE A 151 -16.09 -19.11 -8.96
CA ILE A 151 -15.97 -17.91 -8.10
C ILE A 151 -14.98 -18.18 -6.96
N SER A 152 -15.05 -19.35 -6.32
CA SER A 152 -14.10 -19.76 -5.29
C SER A 152 -12.66 -19.88 -5.81
N LEU A 153 -12.47 -20.37 -7.04
CA LEU A 153 -11.15 -20.39 -7.69
C LEU A 153 -10.65 -18.96 -7.95
N GLY A 154 -11.51 -18.07 -8.43
CA GLY A 154 -11.19 -16.64 -8.58
C GLY A 154 -10.84 -15.97 -7.25
N TRP A 155 -11.56 -16.30 -6.18
CA TRP A 155 -11.27 -15.85 -4.82
C TRP A 155 -9.90 -16.34 -4.33
N LEU A 156 -9.57 -17.63 -4.54
CA LEU A 156 -8.26 -18.19 -4.21
C LEU A 156 -7.13 -17.50 -5.00
N ALA A 157 -7.32 -17.30 -6.30
CA ALA A 157 -6.33 -16.61 -7.15
C ALA A 157 -6.13 -15.15 -6.74
N ALA A 158 -7.21 -14.41 -6.47
CA ALA A 158 -7.14 -13.04 -5.97
C ALA A 158 -6.44 -13.01 -4.60
N GLY A 159 -6.79 -13.92 -3.70
CA GLY A 159 -6.14 -14.08 -2.40
C GLY A 159 -4.65 -14.38 -2.51
N TRP A 160 -4.27 -15.23 -3.46
CA TRP A 160 -2.87 -15.54 -3.78
C TRP A 160 -2.10 -14.29 -4.21
N VAL A 161 -2.60 -13.58 -5.22
CA VAL A 161 -1.95 -12.35 -5.74
C VAL A 161 -1.84 -11.27 -4.66
N LEU A 162 -2.91 -11.10 -3.88
CA LEU A 162 -2.90 -10.14 -2.79
C LEU A 162 -1.81 -10.58 -1.77
N THR A 163 -1.84 -11.82 -1.29
CA THR A 163 -0.95 -12.27 -0.20
C THR A 163 0.48 -12.63 -0.62
N ASP A 164 0.78 -12.64 -1.91
CA ASP A 164 2.11 -12.85 -2.50
C ASP A 164 3.19 -12.03 -1.77
N HIS A 165 2.85 -10.79 -1.46
CA HIS A 165 3.57 -9.83 -0.63
C HIS A 165 4.25 -10.43 0.61
N PHE A 166 3.39 -11.04 1.43
CA PHE A 166 3.73 -11.56 2.75
C PHE A 166 4.57 -12.83 2.69
N ARG A 167 4.56 -13.52 1.54
CA ARG A 167 5.26 -14.79 1.36
C ARG A 167 6.70 -14.58 0.90
N HIS A 168 6.96 -13.48 0.19
CA HIS A 168 8.25 -13.22 -0.45
C HIS A 168 9.18 -12.30 0.36
N THR A 169 8.74 -11.71 1.47
CA THR A 169 9.59 -10.79 2.24
C THR A 169 9.59 -11.10 3.75
N PRO A 170 10.76 -11.38 4.37
CA PRO A 170 10.86 -11.44 5.82
C PRO A 170 10.78 -10.04 6.44
N ALA A 171 10.29 -9.96 7.67
CA ALA A 171 10.29 -8.75 8.48
C ALA A 171 11.72 -8.37 8.91
N ALA A 172 12.56 -7.89 7.98
CA ALA A 172 13.88 -7.39 8.30
C ALA A 172 13.85 -5.85 8.43
N PHE A 173 13.93 -5.36 9.66
CA PHE A 173 14.28 -3.97 9.95
C PHE A 173 15.77 -3.77 9.60
N PRO A 174 16.19 -2.72 8.88
CA PRO A 174 17.60 -2.45 8.71
C PRO A 174 18.20 -2.07 10.08
N ALA A 175 18.98 -2.97 10.67
CA ALA A 175 19.61 -2.84 12.00
C ALA A 175 20.64 -1.67 12.11
N GLY A 176 20.77 -0.84 11.08
CA GLY A 176 21.79 0.21 10.97
C GLY A 176 21.37 1.61 11.42
N LEU A 177 20.08 1.90 11.58
CA LEU A 177 19.59 3.27 11.86
C LEU A 177 19.69 3.71 13.34
N GLU A 178 20.12 2.83 14.25
CA GLU A 178 20.27 3.18 15.68
C GLU A 178 21.50 4.04 16.01
N ARG A 179 22.43 4.22 15.06
CA ARG A 179 23.73 4.86 15.35
C ARG A 179 23.76 6.40 15.28
N SER A 180 22.69 7.07 14.82
CA SER A 180 22.70 8.51 14.52
C SER A 180 22.07 9.41 15.60
N SER A 181 21.73 8.90 16.79
CA SER A 181 21.12 9.70 17.88
C SER A 181 22.07 10.02 19.04
N ARG A 182 23.37 10.20 18.79
CA ARG A 182 24.31 10.75 19.78
C ARG A 182 24.87 12.06 19.30
#